data_AF-A0A161M162-F1
#
_entry.id   AF-A0A161M162-F1
#
_cell.length_a   1.000
_cell.length_b   1.000
_cell.length_c   1.000
_cell.angle_alpha   90.00
_cell.angle_beta   90.00
_cell.angle_gamma   90.00
#
_symmetry.space_group_name_H-M   'P 1'
#
loop_
_entity.id
_entity.type
_entity.pdbx_description
1 polymer ?
#
loop_
_entity_poly.entity_id
_entity_poly.type
_entity_poly.pdbx_seq_one_letter_code
_entity_poly.pdbx_strand_id
1 'polypeptide(L)'
;MKKGDPVLLKDLFNTMKEKKFIEPNNVLVGPLIKVHLVKNDLAGALDQFEECCNLYRATPWKNDLTCRFIQNEDATSLQRLTDLSTQIHGEINSLYDLVLSFVECGRIRQARRILQTPGLQVRSQRINF
;
A
#
# COMPACT_ATOMS: atom_id res chain seq x y z
N MET A 1 -3.88 0.56 -28.72
CA MET A 1 -2.86 1.11 -27.80
C MET A 1 -2.53 0.06 -26.75
N LYS A 2 -1.28 -0.45 -26.71
CA LYS A 2 -0.83 -1.37 -25.65
C LYS A 2 -0.83 -0.59 -24.32
N LYS A 3 -1.76 -0.88 -23.41
CA LYS A 3 -1.83 -0.21 -22.10
C LYS A 3 -0.76 -0.80 -21.17
N GLY A 4 0.18 0.03 -20.74
CA GLY A 4 1.10 -0.20 -19.62
C GLY A 4 2.24 -1.18 -19.91
N ASP A 5 3.43 -0.64 -20.20
CA ASP A 5 4.68 -1.40 -20.14
C ASP A 5 5.46 -0.99 -18.88
N PRO A 6 5.52 -1.87 -17.84
CA PRO A 6 6.21 -1.56 -16.59
C PRO A 6 7.71 -1.29 -16.78
N VAL A 7 8.35 -2.01 -17.72
CA VAL A 7 9.80 -1.89 -17.96
C VAL A 7 10.10 -0.53 -18.53
N LEU A 8 9.40 -0.15 -19.61
CA LEU A 8 9.60 1.14 -20.26
C LEU A 8 9.25 2.32 -19.33
N LEU A 9 8.22 2.19 -18.50
CA LEU A 9 7.88 3.23 -17.53
C LEU A 9 8.98 3.39 -16.47
N LYS A 10 9.52 2.28 -15.97
CA LYS A 10 10.59 2.27 -14.98
C LYS A 10 11.88 2.86 -15.54
N ASP A 11 12.25 2.49 -16.77
CA ASP A 11 13.41 3.04 -17.48
C ASP A 11 13.29 4.55 -17.69
N LEU A 12 12.10 5.02 -18.09
CA LEU A 12 11.83 6.44 -18.25
C LEU A 12 11.94 7.19 -16.91
N PHE A 13 11.34 6.65 -15.85
CA PHE A 13 11.40 7.23 -14.51
C PHE A 13 12.85 7.33 -14.01
N ASN A 14 13.64 6.27 -14.16
CA ASN A 14 15.04 6.23 -13.76
C ASN A 14 15.86 7.24 -14.56
N THR A 15 15.66 7.31 -15.89
CA THR A 15 16.36 8.28 -16.75
C THR A 15 16.04 9.72 -16.33
N MET A 16 14.78 10.04 -16.04
CA MET A 16 14.38 11.38 -15.59
C MET A 16 14.97 11.73 -14.23
N LYS A 17 15.01 10.77 -13.31
CA LYS A 17 15.60 10.91 -11.98
C LYS A 17 17.12 11.13 -12.06
N GLU A 18 17.83 10.31 -12.83
CA GLU A 18 19.29 10.41 -13.03
C GLU A 18 19.69 11.75 -13.65
N LYS A 19 18.91 12.23 -14.61
CA LYS A 19 19.11 13.55 -15.23
C LYS A 19 18.59 14.72 -14.39
N LYS A 20 18.10 14.47 -13.17
CA LYS A 20 17.58 15.48 -12.23
C LYS A 20 16.41 16.32 -12.78
N PHE A 21 15.63 15.75 -13.69
CA PHE A 21 14.38 16.38 -14.16
C PHE A 21 13.24 16.20 -13.17
N ILE A 22 13.31 15.19 -12.31
CA ILE A 22 12.30 14.90 -11.30
C ILE A 22 12.94 14.56 -9.96
N GLU A 23 12.23 14.88 -8.88
CA GLU A 23 12.52 14.38 -7.53
C GLU A 23 11.44 13.38 -7.12
N PRO A 24 11.81 12.13 -6.75
CA PRO A 24 10.83 11.12 -6.35
C PRO A 24 9.94 11.61 -5.21
N ASN A 25 8.62 11.53 -5.43
CA ASN A 25 7.60 11.81 -4.43
C ASN A 25 6.42 10.84 -4.61
N ASN A 26 5.50 10.80 -3.65
CA ASN A 26 4.32 9.90 -3.68
C ASN A 26 3.53 9.95 -5.00
N VAL A 27 3.44 11.12 -5.64
CA VAL A 27 2.70 11.30 -6.89
C VAL A 27 3.46 10.66 -8.06
N LEU A 28 4.77 10.86 -8.14
CA LEU A 28 5.61 10.37 -9.23
C LEU A 28 5.92 8.88 -9.14
N VAL A 29 5.93 8.31 -7.94
CA VAL A 29 6.11 6.86 -7.75
C VAL A 29 4.80 6.08 -7.91
N GLY A 30 3.64 6.74 -7.79
CA GLY A 30 2.33 6.11 -7.96
C GLY A 30 2.12 5.41 -9.31
N PRO A 31 2.46 6.02 -10.46
CA PRO A 31 2.38 5.37 -11.77
C PRO A 31 3.18 4.05 -11.86
N LEU A 32 4.31 3.93 -11.15
CA LEU A 32 5.13 2.72 -11.14
C LEU A 32 4.35 1.52 -10.61
N ILE A 33 3.44 1.71 -9.66
CA ILE A 33 2.57 0.63 -9.18
C ILE A 33 1.33 0.48 -10.07
N LYS A 34 0.74 1.60 -10.49
CA LYS A 34 -0.50 1.61 -11.28
C LYS A 34 -0.37 0.82 -12.58
N VAL A 35 0.80 0.82 -13.21
CA VAL A 35 1.04 0.08 -14.46
C VAL A 35 0.87 -1.44 -14.28
N HIS A 36 1.24 -1.99 -13.12
CA HIS A 36 1.03 -3.40 -12.78
C HIS A 36 -0.44 -3.67 -12.44
N LEU A 37 -1.08 -2.78 -11.66
CA LEU A 37 -2.50 -2.88 -11.31
C LEU A 37 -3.43 -2.90 -12.52
N VAL A 38 -3.15 -2.10 -13.55
CA VAL A 38 -3.93 -2.08 -14.80
C VAL A 38 -3.83 -3.40 -15.57
N LYS A 39 -2.78 -4.19 -15.32
CA LYS A 39 -2.55 -5.51 -15.93
C LYS A 39 -2.98 -6.65 -15.01
N ASN A 40 -3.59 -6.36 -13.87
CA ASN A 40 -3.91 -7.31 -12.80
C ASN A 40 -2.69 -8.11 -12.30
N ASP A 41 -1.49 -7.54 -12.44
CA ASP A 41 -0.25 -8.12 -11.92
C ASP A 41 -0.03 -7.65 -10.48
N LEU A 42 -0.66 -8.35 -9.53
CA LEU A 42 -0.58 -7.97 -8.12
C LEU A 42 0.79 -8.27 -7.50
N ALA A 43 1.47 -9.31 -7.97
CA ALA A 43 2.81 -9.65 -7.50
C ALA A 43 3.80 -8.56 -7.87
N GLY A 44 3.84 -8.16 -9.15
CA GLY A 44 4.69 -7.05 -9.61
C GLY A 44 4.31 -5.72 -8.96
N ALA A 45 3.02 -5.48 -8.70
CA ALA A 45 2.59 -4.30 -7.98
C ALA A 45 3.10 -4.26 -6.53
N LEU A 46 3.14 -5.39 -5.82
CA LEU A 46 3.66 -5.49 -4.46
C LEU A 46 5.18 -5.34 -4.41
N ASP A 47 5.90 -5.95 -5.35
CA ASP A 47 7.36 -5.80 -5.44
C ASP A 47 7.74 -4.34 -5.72
N GLN A 48 7.01 -3.68 -6.63
CA GLN A 48 7.21 -2.26 -6.90
C GLN A 48 6.78 -1.38 -5.73
N PHE A 49 5.77 -1.77 -4.95
CA PHE A 49 5.38 -1.11 -3.70
C PHE A 49 6.50 -1.18 -2.66
N GLU A 50 7.10 -2.35 -2.46
CA GLU A 50 8.22 -2.53 -1.54
C GLU A 50 9.42 -1.67 -1.93
N GLU A 51 9.76 -1.62 -3.22
CA GLU A 51 10.83 -0.74 -3.72
C GLU A 51 10.52 0.74 -3.41
N CYS A 52 9.26 1.17 -3.55
CA CYS A 52 8.86 2.54 -3.21
C CYS A 52 8.97 2.82 -1.69
N CYS A 53 8.61 1.84 -0.86
CA CYS A 53 8.76 1.92 0.58
C CYS A 53 10.24 2.08 0.97
N ASN A 54 11.11 1.25 0.40
CA ASN A 54 12.53 1.21 0.75
C ASN A 54 13.30 2.43 0.22
N LEU A 55 13.07 2.84 -1.03
CA LEU A 55 13.84 3.92 -1.66
C LEU A 55 13.31 5.31 -1.33
N TYR A 56 11.99 5.46 -1.14
CA TYR A 56 11.34 6.76 -1.09
C TYR A 56 10.52 6.99 0.19
N ARG A 57 10.45 5.99 1.10
CA ARG A 57 9.57 6.01 2.28
C ARG A 57 8.13 6.36 1.93
N ALA A 58 7.70 5.89 0.76
CA ALA A 58 6.43 6.20 0.12
C ALA A 58 5.56 4.95 0.05
N THR A 59 4.27 5.08 0.38
CA THR A 59 3.29 3.98 0.29
C THR A 59 2.18 4.30 -0.73
N PRO A 60 2.49 4.51 -2.02
CA PRO A 60 1.48 4.83 -3.02
C PRO A 60 0.55 3.62 -3.26
N TRP A 61 -0.72 3.89 -3.59
CA TRP A 61 -1.74 2.86 -3.88
C TRP A 61 -1.97 1.81 -2.78
N LYS A 62 -1.54 2.07 -1.55
CA LYS A 62 -1.66 1.13 -0.42
C LYS A 62 -3.08 0.58 -0.27
N ASN A 63 -4.09 1.45 -0.16
CA ASN A 63 -5.47 1.03 0.07
C ASN A 63 -6.01 0.14 -1.05
N ASP A 64 -5.72 0.46 -2.32
CA ASP A 64 -6.15 -0.36 -3.46
C ASP A 64 -5.50 -1.75 -3.42
N LEU A 65 -4.20 -1.83 -3.13
CA LEU A 65 -3.49 -3.10 -2.96
C LEU A 65 -4.04 -3.91 -1.78
N THR A 66 -4.20 -3.28 -0.62
CA THR A 66 -4.76 -3.92 0.59
C THR A 66 -6.14 -4.50 0.29
N CYS A 67 -7.02 -3.73 -0.35
CA CYS A 67 -8.37 -4.20 -0.71
C CYS A 67 -8.33 -5.37 -1.69
N ARG A 68 -7.47 -5.32 -2.72
CA ARG A 68 -7.31 -6.42 -3.68
C ARG A 68 -6.78 -7.70 -3.02
N PHE A 69 -5.82 -7.60 -2.10
CA PHE A 69 -5.34 -8.78 -1.37
C PHE A 69 -6.40 -9.36 -0.43
N ILE A 70 -7.20 -8.52 0.24
CA ILE A 70 -8.33 -8.97 1.06
C ILE A 70 -9.37 -9.69 0.21
N GLN A 71 -9.72 -9.14 -0.95
CA GLN A 71 -10.71 -9.72 -1.87
C GLN A 71 -10.24 -11.05 -2.45
N ASN A 72 -8.95 -11.19 -2.72
CA ASN A 72 -8.33 -12.40 -3.23
C ASN A 72 -7.96 -13.42 -2.13
N GLU A 73 -8.23 -13.11 -0.87
CA GLU A 73 -7.88 -13.94 0.29
C GLU A 73 -6.38 -14.26 0.40
N ASP A 74 -5.52 -13.38 -0.15
CA ASP A 74 -4.07 -13.51 -0.12
C ASP A 74 -3.49 -12.93 1.17
N ALA A 75 -3.53 -13.74 2.24
CA ALA A 75 -3.03 -13.37 3.55
C ALA A 75 -1.52 -13.09 3.56
N THR A 76 -0.74 -13.77 2.72
CA THR A 76 0.72 -13.63 2.68
C THR A 76 1.13 -12.27 2.13
N SER A 77 0.55 -11.88 0.98
CA SER A 77 0.80 -10.56 0.39
C SER A 77 0.25 -9.43 1.25
N LEU A 78 -0.93 -9.63 1.89
CA LEU A 78 -1.50 -8.67 2.82
C LEU A 78 -0.60 -8.44 4.03
N GLN A 79 -0.02 -9.50 4.61
CA GLN A 79 0.92 -9.39 5.73
C GLN A 79 2.16 -8.60 5.31
N ARG A 80 2.80 -8.95 4.19
CA ARG A 80 3.98 -8.26 3.66
C ARG A 80 3.71 -6.76 3.45
N LEU A 81 2.58 -6.40 2.84
CA LEU A 81 2.18 -4.99 2.67
C LEU A 81 1.98 -4.28 4.02
N THR A 82 1.35 -4.94 4.99
CA THR A 82 1.08 -4.39 6.32
C THR A 82 2.37 -4.14 7.10
N ASP A 83 3.34 -5.05 7.00
CA ASP A 83 4.65 -4.92 7.64
C ASP A 83 5.43 -3.72 7.07
N LEU A 84 5.44 -3.58 5.75
CA LEU A 84 6.06 -2.43 5.07
C LEU A 84 5.39 -1.10 5.47
N SER A 85 4.05 -1.06 5.53
CA SER A 85 3.32 0.12 6.00
C SER A 85 3.67 0.45 7.45
N THR A 86 3.80 -0.57 8.30
CA THR A 86 4.10 -0.42 9.73
C THR A 86 5.48 0.20 9.96
N GLN A 87 6.46 -0.18 9.14
CA GLN A 87 7.81 0.41 9.20
C GLN A 87 7.83 1.90 8.83
N ILE A 88 6.92 2.36 7.98
CA ILE A 88 6.88 3.75 7.50
C ILE A 88 5.97 4.63 8.39
N HIS A 89 4.74 4.18 8.64
CA HIS A 89 3.69 4.98 9.28
C HIS A 89 3.50 4.66 10.76
N GLY A 90 4.18 3.62 11.26
CA GLY A 90 3.96 3.05 12.58
C GLY A 90 2.81 2.05 12.62
N GLU A 91 2.84 1.20 13.64
CA GLU A 91 1.91 0.09 13.82
C GLU A 91 0.47 0.56 13.94
N ILE A 92 0.20 1.54 14.80
CA ILE A 92 -1.17 2.00 15.09
C ILE A 92 -1.84 2.57 13.83
N ASN A 93 -1.14 3.41 13.07
CA ASN A 93 -1.68 3.98 11.83
C ASN A 93 -1.95 2.90 10.79
N SER A 94 -1.02 1.96 10.64
CA SER A 94 -1.16 0.84 9.70
C SER A 94 -2.31 -0.09 10.08
N LEU A 95 -2.56 -0.30 11.38
CA LEU A 95 -3.72 -1.06 11.85
C LEU A 95 -5.05 -0.33 11.56
N TYR A 96 -5.12 0.99 11.74
CA TYR A 96 -6.32 1.76 11.37
C TYR A 96 -6.59 1.70 9.86
N ASP A 97 -5.56 1.83 9.03
CA ASP A 97 -5.68 1.72 7.58
C ASP A 97 -6.14 0.31 7.15
N LEU A 98 -5.62 -0.73 7.83
CA LEU A 98 -6.03 -2.11 7.62
C LEU A 98 -7.50 -2.34 8.03
N VAL A 99 -7.92 -1.79 9.17
CA VAL A 99 -9.33 -1.82 9.61
C VAL A 99 -10.24 -1.17 8.56
N LEU A 100 -9.87 0.02 8.06
CA LEU A 100 -10.65 0.71 7.03
C LEU A 100 -10.76 -0.15 5.76
N SER A 101 -9.65 -0.74 5.31
CA SER A 101 -9.62 -1.62 4.13
C SER A 101 -10.52 -2.86 4.30
N PHE A 102 -10.54 -3.47 5.49
CA PHE A 102 -11.47 -4.56 5.78
C PHE A 102 -12.93 -4.12 5.76
N VAL A 103 -13.24 -2.91 6.25
CA VAL A 103 -14.59 -2.34 6.18
C VAL A 103 -15.01 -2.09 4.73
N GLU A 104 -14.15 -1.48 3.92
CA GLU A 104 -14.37 -1.24 2.49
C GLU A 104 -14.62 -2.54 1.71
N CYS A 105 -13.95 -3.63 2.10
CA CYS A 105 -14.15 -4.96 1.52
C CYS A 105 -15.34 -5.74 2.11
N GLY A 106 -16.14 -5.13 2.98
CA GLY A 106 -17.30 -5.75 3.64
C GLY A 106 -16.94 -6.81 4.69
N ARG A 107 -15.67 -6.91 5.11
CA ARG A 107 -15.15 -7.89 6.08
C ARG A 107 -15.24 -7.38 7.53
N ILE A 108 -16.45 -7.03 7.96
CA ILE A 108 -16.71 -6.39 9.27
C ILE A 108 -16.20 -7.21 10.48
N ARG A 109 -16.25 -8.55 10.40
CA ARG A 109 -15.77 -9.42 11.48
C ARG A 109 -14.26 -9.30 11.70
N GLN A 110 -13.48 -9.24 10.62
CA GLN A 110 -12.03 -9.10 10.66
C GLN A 110 -11.64 -7.70 11.16
N ALA A 111 -12.31 -6.65 10.65
CA ALA A 111 -12.14 -5.28 11.11
C ALA A 111 -12.36 -5.15 12.64
N ARG A 112 -13.45 -5.73 13.15
CA ARG A 112 -13.78 -5.70 14.59
C ARG A 112 -12.72 -6.41 15.44
N ARG A 113 -12.21 -7.55 14.97
CA ARG A 113 -11.17 -8.31 15.69
C ARG A 113 -9.90 -7.49 15.88
N ILE A 114 -9.50 -6.71 14.87
CA ILE A 114 -8.31 -5.85 14.96
C ILE A 114 -8.52 -4.74 15.97
N LEU A 115 -9.69 -4.08 15.97
CA LEU A 115 -10.04 -3.02 16.93
C LEU A 115 -10.08 -3.49 18.40
N GLN A 116 -10.22 -4.80 18.64
CA GLN A 116 -10.19 -5.38 19.98
C GLN A 116 -8.77 -5.64 20.50
N THR A 117 -7.73 -5.42 19.69
CA THR A 117 -6.33 -5.62 20.11
C THR A 117 -5.97 -4.65 21.24
N PRO A 118 -5.36 -5.12 22.36
CA PRO A 118 -5.12 -4.31 23.57
C PRO A 118 -4.30 -3.01 23.40
N GLY A 119 -3.67 -2.75 22.25
CA GLY A 119 -2.98 -1.48 21.96
C GLY A 119 -3.87 -0.39 21.33
N LEU A 120 -4.92 -0.77 20.60
CA LEU A 120 -5.83 0.17 19.94
C LEU A 120 -6.91 0.68 20.90
N GLN A 121 -7.39 -0.19 21.80
CA GLN A 121 -8.46 0.16 22.75
C GLN A 121 -8.05 1.26 23.74
N VAL A 122 -6.82 1.22 24.25
CA VAL A 122 -6.31 2.21 25.23
C VAL A 122 -6.31 3.64 24.67
N ARG A 123 -6.17 3.81 23.34
CA ARG A 123 -6.26 5.11 22.68
C ARG A 123 -7.69 5.50 22.29
N SER A 124 -8.56 4.53 22.00
CA SER A 124 -9.98 4.82 21.74
C SER A 124 -10.70 5.43 22.95
N GLN A 125 -10.27 5.11 24.17
CA GLN A 125 -10.77 5.73 25.41
C GLN A 125 -10.42 7.22 25.56
N ARG A 126 -9.54 7.77 24.71
CA ARG A 126 -9.25 9.22 24.67
C ARG A 126 -10.18 10.00 23.73
N ILE A 127 -11.03 9.31 22.98
CA ILE A 127 -12.03 9.96 22.13
C ILE A 127 -13.26 10.21 23.02
N ASN A 128 -13.23 11.35 23.72
CA ASN A 128 -14.42 11.90 24.36
C ASN A 128 -15.21 12.67 23.30
N PHE A 129 -16.48 12.30 23.08
CA PHE A 129 -17.45 13.13 22.35
C PHE A 129 -17.96 14.24 23.27
#